data_AF-A0A5C4U462-F1
#
_entry.id   AF-A0A5C4U462-F1
#
_cell.length_a   1.000
_cell.length_b   1.000
_cell.length_c   1.000
_cell.angle_alpha   90.00
_cell.angle_beta   90.00
_cell.angle_gamma   90.00
#
_symmetry.space_group_name_H-M   'P 1'
#
loop_
_entity.id
_entity.type
_entity.pdbx_description
1 polymer ?
#
loop_
_entity_poly.entity_id
_entity_poly.type
_entity_poly.pdbx_seq_one_letter_code
_entity_poly.pdbx_strand_id
1 'polypeptide(L)'
;MNTGHVDYDHDSALSALANLDAEATELARVHAAATPHVPAGSVGRDFGRQARRMHEVLQRVHALGQVRIDARQAQAQASAEQLSAIAHANELVAQSFKAGR
;
A
#
# COMPACT_ATOMS: atom_id res chain seq x y z
N MET A 1 4.24 -3.92 -39.00
CA MET A 1 3.62 -3.23 -37.84
C MET A 1 3.73 -4.18 -36.66
N ASN A 2 4.53 -3.84 -35.66
CA ASN A 2 4.80 -4.71 -34.52
C ASN A 2 3.74 -4.41 -33.45
N THR A 3 2.64 -5.17 -33.44
CA THR A 3 1.66 -5.12 -32.35
C THR A 3 2.34 -5.72 -31.12
N GLY A 4 2.87 -4.85 -30.26
CA GLY A 4 3.47 -5.23 -29.00
C GLY A 4 2.43 -5.88 -28.10
N HIS A 5 2.28 -7.20 -28.23
CA HIS A 5 1.49 -8.01 -27.34
C HIS A 5 2.28 -8.11 -26.04
N VAL A 6 1.82 -7.43 -25.00
CA VAL A 6 2.30 -7.70 -23.64
C VAL A 6 1.59 -8.97 -23.19
N ASP A 7 2.24 -10.12 -23.33
CA ASP A 7 1.85 -11.35 -22.63
C ASP A 7 2.23 -11.17 -21.16
N TYR A 8 1.30 -10.65 -20.37
CA TYR A 8 1.37 -10.76 -18.92
C TYR A 8 0.16 -11.55 -18.45
N ASP A 9 0.40 -12.47 -17.51
CA ASP A 9 -0.67 -13.21 -16.86
C ASP A 9 -1.47 -12.23 -15.99
N HIS A 10 -2.60 -11.79 -16.56
CA HIS A 10 -3.47 -10.79 -15.97
C HIS A 10 -4.02 -11.24 -14.62
N ASP A 11 -4.42 -12.50 -14.51
CA ASP A 11 -4.99 -13.07 -13.29
C ASP A 11 -3.93 -13.18 -12.20
N SER A 12 -2.72 -13.61 -12.55
CA SER A 12 -1.59 -13.63 -11.61
C SER A 12 -1.20 -12.22 -11.14
N ALA A 13 -1.23 -11.23 -12.03
CA ALA A 13 -0.93 -9.85 -11.67
C ALA A 13 -1.99 -9.23 -10.74
N LEU A 14 -3.27 -9.47 -11.01
CA LEU A 14 -4.36 -9.06 -10.13
C LEU A 14 -4.29 -9.76 -8.77
N SER A 15 -3.99 -11.07 -8.76
CA SER A 15 -3.83 -11.83 -7.52
C SER A 15 -2.67 -11.30 -6.68
N ALA A 16 -1.53 -10.97 -7.30
CA ALA A 16 -0.40 -10.36 -6.60
C ALA A 16 -0.75 -8.99 -6.00
N LEU A 17 -1.52 -8.16 -6.71
CA LEU A 17 -1.98 -6.86 -6.20
C LEU A 17 -2.98 -7.01 -5.05
N ALA A 18 -3.90 -7.97 -5.14
CA ALA A 18 -4.83 -8.27 -4.05
C ALA A 18 -4.10 -8.73 -2.78
N ASN A 19 -3.06 -9.55 -2.93
CA ASN A 19 -2.21 -9.96 -1.80
C ASN A 19 -1.47 -8.76 -1.20
N LEU A 20 -0.93 -7.86 -2.03
CA LEU A 20 -0.23 -6.66 -1.57
C LEU A 20 -1.15 -5.70 -0.82
N ASP A 21 -2.40 -5.56 -1.25
CA ASP A 21 -3.42 -4.76 -0.56
C ASP A 21 -3.80 -5.38 0.79
N ALA A 22 -3.98 -6.71 0.84
CA ALA A 22 -4.24 -7.43 2.08
C ALA A 22 -3.09 -7.30 3.09
N GLU A 23 -1.84 -7.44 2.62
CA GLU A 23 -0.64 -7.24 3.44
C GLU A 23 -0.55 -5.80 3.97
N ALA A 24 -0.83 -4.80 3.13
CA ALA A 24 -0.80 -3.40 3.53
C ALA A 24 -1.89 -3.08 4.57
N THR A 25 -3.08 -3.68 4.41
CA THR A 25 -4.18 -3.57 5.38
C THR A 25 -3.81 -4.19 6.74
N GLU A 26 -3.21 -5.37 6.74
CA GLU A 26 -2.75 -5.99 7.99
C GLU A 26 -1.62 -5.18 8.63
N LEU A 27 -0.70 -4.64 7.82
CA LEU A 27 0.37 -3.76 8.31
C LEU A 27 -0.20 -2.49 8.93
N ALA A 28 -1.24 -1.90 8.34
CA ALA A 28 -1.96 -0.75 8.91
C ALA A 28 -2.57 -1.08 10.28
N ARG A 29 -3.22 -2.24 10.39
CA ARG A 29 -3.85 -2.71 11.62
C ARG A 29 -2.82 -2.92 12.74
N VAL A 30 -1.72 -3.60 12.43
CA VAL A 30 -0.62 -3.84 13.38
C VAL A 30 0.05 -2.53 13.77
N HIS A 31 0.27 -1.63 12.81
CA HIS A 31 0.85 -0.31 13.07
C HIS A 31 0.00 0.49 14.06
N ALA A 32 -1.31 0.60 13.83
CA ALA A 32 -2.23 1.30 14.72
C ALA A 32 -2.22 0.74 16.16
N ALA A 33 -2.15 -0.59 16.30
CA ALA A 33 -2.08 -1.25 17.60
C ALA A 33 -0.74 -1.01 18.35
N ALA A 34 0.32 -0.62 17.64
CA ALA A 34 1.67 -0.43 18.17
C ALA A 34 2.02 1.04 18.45
N THR A 35 1.03 1.87 18.82
CA THR A 35 1.25 3.29 19.12
C THR A 35 2.34 3.45 20.20
N PRO A 36 3.44 4.19 19.93
CA PRO A 36 4.53 4.30 20.89
C PRO A 36 4.10 5.01 22.17
N HIS A 37 4.27 4.33 23.30
CA HIS A 37 4.06 4.90 24.62
C HIS A 37 5.38 4.96 25.39
N VAL A 38 5.72 6.14 25.91
CA VAL A 38 6.86 6.32 26.83
C VAL A 38 6.29 6.70 28.18
N PRO A 39 6.31 5.82 29.19
CA PRO A 39 5.77 6.13 30.50
C PRO A 39 6.58 7.25 31.15
N ALA A 40 5.88 8.27 31.66
CA ALA A 40 6.49 9.47 32.23
C ALA A 40 7.13 9.24 33.63
N GLY A 41 7.09 8.02 34.16
CA GLY A 41 7.05 7.81 35.61
C GLY A 41 8.32 7.41 36.35
N SER A 42 9.42 7.02 35.73
CA SER A 42 10.41 6.19 36.46
C SER A 42 11.81 6.76 36.73
N VAL A 43 12.18 7.98 36.31
CA VAL A 43 13.62 8.36 36.36
C VAL A 43 13.94 9.84 36.64
N GLY A 44 13.21 10.51 37.55
CA GLY A 44 13.61 11.84 38.06
C GLY A 44 13.50 13.02 37.06
N ARG A 45 13.81 14.24 37.51
CA ARG A 45 13.53 15.51 36.78
C ARG A 45 14.18 15.58 35.39
N ASP A 46 15.41 15.12 35.24
CA ASP A 46 16.13 15.20 33.96
C ASP A 46 15.63 14.19 32.93
N PHE A 47 15.17 13.02 33.38
CA PHE A 47 14.55 12.03 32.50
C PHE A 47 13.22 12.52 31.93
N GLY A 48 12.48 13.37 32.64
CA GLY A 48 11.25 13.97 32.11
C GLY A 48 11.48 14.78 30.82
N ARG A 49 12.67 15.39 30.63
CA ARG A 49 13.03 16.07 29.37
C ARG A 49 13.45 15.08 28.28
N GLN A 50 14.26 14.09 28.65
CA GLN A 50 14.72 13.04 27.73
C GLN A 50 13.55 12.18 27.20
N ALA A 51 12.67 11.75 28.10
CA ALA A 51 11.49 10.94 27.80
C ALA A 51 10.52 11.67 26.86
N ARG A 52 10.32 12.99 27.05
CA ARG A 52 9.54 13.82 26.11
C ARG A 52 10.15 13.85 24.71
N ARG A 53 11.47 14.06 24.60
CA ARG A 53 12.17 14.00 23.30
C ARG A 53 12.06 12.62 22.65
N MET A 54 12.24 11.54 23.42
CA MET A 54 12.09 10.18 22.91
C MET A 54 10.67 9.91 22.44
N HIS A 55 9.66 10.36 23.19
CA HIS A 55 8.26 10.27 22.79
C HIS A 55 8.00 11.01 21.48
N GLU A 56 8.46 12.26 21.34
CA GLU A 56 8.31 13.05 20.11
C GLU A 56 9.00 12.41 18.89
N VAL A 57 10.16 11.79 19.08
CA VAL A 57 10.87 11.08 18.00
C VAL A 57 10.10 9.83 17.61
N LEU A 58 9.65 9.02 18.59
CA LEU A 58 8.88 7.81 18.33
C LEU A 58 7.55 8.13 17.64
N GLN A 59 6.86 9.19 18.05
CA GLN A 59 5.64 9.67 17.39
C GLN A 59 5.89 10.08 15.93
N ARG A 60 7.00 10.77 15.65
CA ARG A 60 7.37 11.14 14.27
C ARG A 60 7.68 9.93 13.41
N VAL A 61 8.42 8.97 13.94
CA VAL A 61 8.72 7.71 13.22
C VAL A 61 7.45 6.92 12.97
N HIS A 62 6.55 6.87 13.95
CA HIS A 62 5.25 6.23 13.82
C HIS A 62 4.41 6.90 12.73
N ALA A 63 4.26 8.22 12.76
CA ALA A 63 3.54 8.96 11.72
C ALA A 63 4.12 8.75 10.30
N LEU A 64 5.45 8.68 10.18
CA LEU A 64 6.10 8.34 8.91
C LEU A 64 5.79 6.90 8.47
N GLY A 65 5.65 5.97 9.42
CA GLY A 65 5.19 4.61 9.16
C GLY A 65 3.80 4.59 8.54
N GLN A 66 2.85 5.34 9.09
CA GLN A 66 1.49 5.47 8.54
C GLN A 66 1.52 5.98 7.09
N VAL A 67 2.26 7.05 6.80
CA VAL A 67 2.38 7.60 5.43
C VAL A 67 2.87 6.56 4.42
N ARG A 68 3.81 5.69 4.82
CA ARG A 68 4.33 4.63 3.94
C ARG A 68 3.33 3.50 3.72
N ILE A 69 2.52 3.19 4.72
CA ILE A 69 1.45 2.20 4.61
C ILE A 69 0.39 2.72 3.64
N ASP A 70 -0.06 3.96 3.81
CA ASP A 70 -1.05 4.60 2.95
C ASP A 70 -0.57 4.64 1.49
N ALA A 71 0.70 5.00 1.27
CA ALA A 71 1.30 5.02 -0.07
C ALA A 71 1.30 3.63 -0.73
N ARG A 72 1.55 2.56 0.03
CA ARG A 72 1.48 1.18 -0.49
C ARG A 72 0.06 0.79 -0.88
N GLN A 73 -0.93 1.10 -0.04
CA GLN A 73 -2.33 0.84 -0.35
C GLN A 73 -2.77 1.58 -1.61
N ALA A 74 -2.46 2.88 -1.70
CA ALA A 74 -2.78 3.70 -2.87
C ALA A 74 -2.12 3.17 -4.15
N GLN A 75 -0.87 2.71 -4.07
CA GLN A 75 -0.16 2.10 -5.20
C GLN A 75 -0.81 0.78 -5.63
N ALA A 76 -1.18 -0.08 -4.68
CA ALA A 76 -1.84 -1.36 -4.95
C ALA A 76 -3.15 -1.13 -5.72
N GLN A 77 -3.98 -0.23 -5.19
CA GLN A 77 -5.27 0.12 -5.76
C GLN A 77 -5.14 0.73 -7.16
N ALA A 78 -4.26 1.73 -7.33
CA ALA A 78 -4.05 2.36 -8.63
C ALA A 78 -3.54 1.37 -9.68
N SER A 79 -2.67 0.43 -9.28
CA SER A 79 -2.18 -0.62 -10.19
C SER A 79 -3.31 -1.57 -10.58
N ALA A 80 -4.19 -1.96 -9.65
CA ALA A 80 -5.31 -2.85 -9.93
C ALA A 80 -6.32 -2.20 -10.88
N GLU A 81 -6.62 -0.92 -10.67
CA GLU A 81 -7.47 -0.12 -11.55
C GLU A 81 -6.89 -0.04 -12.97
N GLN A 82 -5.58 0.20 -13.11
CA GLN A 82 -4.92 0.23 -14.41
C GLN A 82 -4.96 -1.12 -15.13
N LEU A 83 -4.67 -2.22 -14.44
CA LEU A 83 -4.71 -3.55 -15.05
C LEU A 83 -6.14 -3.91 -15.48
N SER A 84 -7.14 -3.62 -14.65
CA SER A 84 -8.55 -3.84 -14.98
C SER A 84 -8.99 -3.05 -16.22
N ALA A 85 -8.58 -1.77 -16.33
CA ALA A 85 -8.86 -0.96 -17.49
C ALA A 85 -8.23 -1.51 -18.79
N ILE A 86 -6.99 -2.02 -18.71
CA ILE A 86 -6.30 -2.65 -19.84
C ILE A 86 -7.03 -3.94 -20.27
N ALA A 87 -7.42 -4.78 -19.32
CA ALA A 87 -8.16 -6.01 -19.63
C ALA A 87 -9.50 -5.71 -20.30
N HIS A 88 -10.25 -4.74 -19.79
CA HIS A 88 -11.50 -4.30 -20.39
C HIS A 88 -11.30 -3.78 -21.82
N ALA A 89 -10.26 -2.97 -22.06
CA ALA A 89 -9.94 -2.50 -23.41
C ALA A 89 -9.60 -3.67 -24.36
N ASN A 90 -8.83 -4.65 -23.90
CA ASN A 90 -8.51 -5.85 -24.68
C ASN A 90 -9.76 -6.66 -25.03
N GLU A 91 -10.70 -6.81 -24.09
CA GLU A 91 -11.99 -7.48 -24.35
C GLU A 91 -12.81 -6.76 -25.41
N LEU A 92 -12.93 -5.42 -25.33
CA LEU A 92 -13.66 -4.64 -26.34
C LEU A 92 -13.04 -4.77 -27.73
N VAL A 93 -11.71 -4.75 -27.81
CA VAL A 93 -10.98 -4.97 -29.06
C VAL A 93 -11.25 -6.39 -29.59
N ALA A 94 -11.13 -7.42 -28.75
CA ALA A 94 -11.39 -8.80 -29.15
C ALA A 94 -12.85 -9.02 -29.63
N GLN A 95 -13.82 -8.37 -28.96
CA GLN A 95 -15.22 -8.40 -29.38
C GLN A 95 -15.42 -7.70 -30.73
N SER A 96 -14.73 -6.59 -30.99
CA SER A 96 -14.82 -5.87 -32.27
C SER A 96 -14.35 -6.70 -33.47
N PHE A 97 -13.29 -7.50 -33.29
CA PHE A 97 -12.81 -8.44 -34.32
C PHE A 97 -13.77 -9.62 -34.52
N LYS A 98 -14.37 -10.15 -33.43
CA LYS A 98 -15.39 -11.22 -33.53
C LYS A 98 -16.68 -10.76 -34.19
N ALA A 99 -17.03 -9.48 -34.08
CA ALA A 99 -18.27 -8.90 -34.60
C ALA A 99 -18.23 -8.53 -36.10
N GLY A 100 -17.13 -8.79 -36.83
CA GLY A 100 -17.12 -8.69 -38.30
C GLY A 100 -16.55 -7.38 -38.85
N ARG A 101 -15.31 -7.07 -38.51
CA ARG A 101 -14.34 -6.45 -39.43
C ARG A 101 -13.10 -7.32 -39.52
#